data_AF-A0A1G9SLR1-F1
#
_entry.id   AF-A0A1G9SLR1-F1
#
_cell.length_a   1.000
_cell.length_b   1.000
_cell.length_c   1.000
_cell.angle_alpha   90.00
_cell.angle_beta   90.00
_cell.angle_gamma   90.00
#
_symmetry.space_group_name_H-M   'P 1'
#
loop_
_entity.id
_entity.type
_entity.pdbx_description
1 polymer ?
#
loop_
_entity_poly.entity_id
_entity_poly.type
_entity_poly.pdbx_seq_one_letter_code
_entity_poly.pdbx_strand_id
1 'polypeptide(L)'
;MSLAEDLPAVHAVSAGVYALTVRGGAACVPREQLCHDALQLGADTAAVYAYAPGGDGEQVLGVFTDTLLVKEEVLSWPGEEVLVDVGGAGRFADPETALFDVQWRLSLLGHRVVTVPGPASPAVPHTAEEIATRMRSVLGMMSTNLGPQWRGALLSAAQIFALASPLHVAGVDTTVLDLQRSPGGDDVGDVLVPAAGLTGAYAIDRQLKDLEETQGVREYVQRVRRVPDRALADLIAAALPTLLGIHDAAQHEQFDRIASLVGLNTLMREPLHVLVVAPTVGAGAEKADHLAQVLGDSVLLRRVDPDTDTMTQGDVSLSGLAAEHTDWADVIALIGVVLADAPGTAFTRTPLLADLSVVDILGWMMNTARTDRRGDALEDLCKRADRLLVSDAVQRDILLGALAGAGRVNDVVYDHDPSLNSLVDVDADGRALEDFCRHPMQAADASSMSAEEAAAAVPKPNDLALAVHYLREGGIKNVTAKAAGRVRRLAAGKEGN
;
A
#
# COMPACT_ATOMS: atom_id res chain seq x y z
N MET A 1 6.68 -5.16 -27.77
CA MET A 1 5.24 -5.31 -28.08
C MET A 1 4.52 -4.59 -26.98
N SER A 2 3.83 -3.49 -27.29
CA SER A 2 3.16 -2.68 -26.26
C SER A 2 1.98 -3.47 -25.71
N LEU A 3 1.94 -3.67 -24.39
CA LEU A 3 0.85 -4.33 -23.66
C LEU A 3 -0.53 -3.74 -24.01
N ALA A 4 -0.56 -2.50 -24.50
CA ALA A 4 -1.76 -1.75 -24.82
C ALA A 4 -2.43 -2.11 -26.15
N GLU A 5 -1.73 -2.73 -27.11
CA GLU A 5 -2.29 -2.96 -28.45
C GLU A 5 -3.26 -4.15 -28.54
N ASP A 6 -3.20 -5.08 -27.58
CA ASP A 6 -4.00 -6.31 -27.59
C ASP A 6 -5.21 -6.29 -26.63
N LEU A 7 -5.34 -5.26 -25.78
CA LEU A 7 -6.42 -5.16 -24.79
C LEU A 7 -7.56 -4.26 -25.29
N PRO A 8 -8.81 -4.78 -25.36
CA PRO A 8 -9.93 -4.04 -25.95
C PRO A 8 -10.33 -2.78 -25.17
N ALA A 9 -10.01 -2.72 -23.89
CA ALA A 9 -10.29 -1.58 -23.01
C ALA A 9 -9.27 -0.44 -23.11
N VAL A 10 -8.15 -0.63 -23.82
CA VAL A 10 -7.02 0.30 -23.83
C VAL A 10 -6.92 0.96 -25.20
N HIS A 11 -6.90 2.28 -25.22
CA HIS A 11 -6.91 3.06 -26.47
C HIS A 11 -5.88 4.18 -26.44
N ALA A 12 -4.96 4.20 -27.40
CA ALA A 12 -4.04 5.34 -27.53
C ALA A 12 -4.82 6.61 -27.91
N VAL A 13 -4.63 7.69 -27.13
CA VAL A 13 -5.27 9.00 -27.38
C VAL A 13 -4.25 9.99 -27.93
N SER A 14 -3.07 10.04 -27.32
CA SER A 14 -1.93 10.85 -27.75
C SER A 14 -0.61 10.14 -27.40
N ALA A 15 0.53 10.71 -27.79
CA ALA A 15 1.83 10.11 -27.48
C ALA A 15 2.02 10.00 -25.95
N GLY A 16 2.25 8.77 -25.45
CA GLY A 16 2.46 8.51 -24.04
C GLY A 16 1.20 8.56 -23.16
N VAL A 17 -0.02 8.67 -23.73
CA VAL A 17 -1.27 8.71 -22.97
C VAL A 17 -2.35 7.83 -23.60
N TYR A 18 -2.94 6.97 -22.77
CA TYR A 18 -3.97 6.01 -23.13
C TYR A 18 -5.28 6.31 -22.40
N ALA A 19 -6.40 6.03 -23.06
CA ALA A 19 -7.71 5.95 -22.44
C ALA A 19 -8.01 4.50 -22.04
N LEU A 20 -8.50 4.31 -20.83
CA LEU A 20 -9.11 3.06 -20.37
C LEU A 20 -10.62 3.22 -20.41
N THR A 21 -11.32 2.38 -21.17
CA THR A 21 -12.79 2.43 -21.28
C THR A 21 -13.44 1.12 -20.86
N VAL A 22 -14.56 1.24 -20.15
CA VAL A 22 -15.37 0.09 -19.73
C VAL A 22 -15.76 -0.75 -20.94
N ARG A 23 -15.43 -2.04 -20.91
CA ARG A 23 -15.75 -3.03 -21.96
C ARG A 23 -15.24 -2.66 -23.36
N GLY A 24 -14.23 -1.80 -23.47
CA GLY A 24 -13.76 -1.28 -24.76
C GLY A 24 -14.80 -0.42 -25.49
N GLY A 25 -15.77 0.12 -24.75
CA GLY A 25 -16.78 1.04 -25.28
C GLY A 25 -16.18 2.39 -25.67
N ALA A 26 -16.98 3.18 -26.38
CA ALA A 26 -16.63 4.58 -26.59
C ALA A 26 -16.78 5.36 -25.28
N ALA A 27 -15.79 6.21 -24.97
CA ALA A 27 -15.86 7.12 -23.83
C ALA A 27 -17.08 8.03 -23.92
N CYS A 28 -17.78 8.27 -22.80
CA CYS A 28 -18.83 9.28 -22.73
C CYS A 28 -18.28 10.72 -22.88
N VAL A 29 -17.00 10.91 -22.60
CA VAL A 29 -16.30 12.19 -22.79
C VAL A 29 -16.12 12.46 -24.29
N PRO A 30 -16.45 13.66 -24.80
CA PRO A 30 -16.24 14.00 -26.20
C PRO A 30 -14.77 13.85 -26.62
N ARG A 31 -14.53 13.31 -27.82
CA ARG A 31 -13.16 13.06 -28.33
C ARG A 31 -12.27 14.31 -28.30
N GLU A 32 -12.82 15.49 -28.60
CA GLU A 32 -12.06 16.75 -28.57
C GLU A 32 -11.54 17.06 -27.16
N GLN A 33 -12.40 16.88 -26.15
CA GLN A 33 -12.02 17.04 -24.75
C GLN A 33 -10.99 15.98 -24.34
N LEU A 34 -11.22 14.71 -24.68
CA LEU A 34 -10.31 13.61 -24.37
C LEU A 34 -8.90 13.86 -24.93
N CYS A 35 -8.79 14.36 -26.17
CA CYS A 35 -7.51 14.71 -26.77
C CYS A 35 -6.85 15.94 -26.11
N HIS A 36 -7.64 16.94 -25.69
CA HIS A 36 -7.13 18.10 -24.98
C HIS A 36 -6.55 17.72 -23.62
N ASP A 37 -7.31 16.95 -22.84
CA ASP A 37 -6.94 16.51 -21.50
C ASP A 37 -5.75 15.55 -21.56
N ALA A 38 -5.63 14.72 -22.60
CA ALA A 38 -4.46 13.85 -22.78
C ALA A 38 -3.15 14.65 -22.98
N LEU A 39 -3.20 15.76 -23.71
CA LEU A 39 -2.05 16.66 -23.86
C LEU A 39 -1.70 17.35 -22.53
N GLN A 40 -2.70 17.72 -21.74
CA GLN A 40 -2.48 18.29 -20.40
C GLN A 40 -1.86 17.28 -19.45
N LEU A 41 -2.41 16.06 -19.39
CA LEU A 41 -1.90 14.98 -18.56
C LEU A 41 -0.44 14.66 -18.88
N GLY A 42 -0.06 14.68 -20.16
CA GLY A 42 1.33 14.45 -20.58
C GLY A 42 2.34 15.45 -19.99
N ALA A 43 1.90 16.65 -19.60
CA ALA A 43 2.73 17.68 -18.96
C ALA A 43 2.49 17.82 -17.45
N ASP A 44 1.48 17.14 -16.90
CA ASP A 44 1.11 17.19 -15.49
C ASP A 44 1.99 16.26 -14.65
N THR A 45 2.08 16.55 -13.35
CA THR A 45 2.60 15.64 -12.32
C THR A 45 1.62 14.50 -11.99
N ALA A 46 0.33 14.67 -12.29
CA ALA A 46 -0.65 13.60 -12.18
C ALA A 46 -0.32 12.44 -13.13
N ALA A 47 -0.69 11.22 -12.73
CA ALA A 47 -0.54 10.03 -13.55
C ALA A 47 -1.86 9.63 -14.23
N VAL A 48 -2.98 10.04 -13.63
CA VAL A 48 -4.33 9.68 -14.07
C VAL A 48 -5.27 10.87 -13.97
N TYR A 49 -6.05 11.09 -15.02
CA TYR A 49 -7.24 11.93 -14.98
C TYR A 49 -8.49 11.04 -14.91
N ALA A 50 -9.28 11.25 -13.86
CA ALA A 50 -10.53 10.57 -13.64
C ALA A 50 -11.71 11.51 -13.87
N TYR A 51 -12.57 11.17 -14.82
CA TYR A 51 -13.69 12.02 -15.20
C TYR A 51 -14.82 11.95 -14.19
N ALA A 52 -15.15 13.10 -13.58
CA ALA A 52 -16.22 13.23 -12.61
C ALA A 52 -17.02 14.52 -12.81
N PRO A 53 -18.31 14.55 -12.43
CA PRO A 53 -19.10 15.78 -12.43
C PRO A 53 -18.48 16.83 -11.51
N GLY A 54 -18.13 17.97 -12.09
CA GLY A 54 -17.52 19.07 -11.33
C GLY A 54 -16.06 18.81 -10.91
N GLY A 55 -15.38 17.83 -11.51
CA GLY A 55 -13.96 17.61 -11.25
C GLY A 55 -13.14 18.88 -11.49
N ASP A 56 -12.19 19.14 -10.60
CA ASP A 56 -11.52 20.43 -10.45
C ASP A 56 -9.99 20.31 -10.29
N GLY A 57 -9.46 19.11 -10.50
CA GLY A 57 -8.04 18.79 -10.31
C GLY A 57 -7.69 18.29 -8.92
N GLU A 58 -8.65 18.14 -8.01
CA GLU A 58 -8.39 17.55 -6.69
C GLU A 58 -7.94 16.10 -6.78
N GLN A 59 -6.99 15.74 -5.91
CA GLN A 59 -6.52 14.37 -5.76
C GLN A 59 -7.58 13.52 -5.05
N VAL A 60 -7.84 12.35 -5.62
CA VAL A 60 -8.81 11.39 -5.09
C VAL A 60 -8.20 10.00 -5.03
N LEU A 61 -8.77 9.11 -4.22
CA LEU A 61 -8.47 7.68 -4.32
C LEU A 61 -8.97 7.11 -5.65
N GLY A 62 -10.16 7.56 -6.05
CA GLY A 62 -10.81 7.22 -7.29
C GLY A 62 -12.26 7.68 -7.32
N VAL A 63 -12.85 7.62 -8.51
CA VAL A 63 -14.27 7.88 -8.75
C VAL A 63 -14.84 6.78 -9.64
N PHE A 64 -16.13 6.49 -9.50
CA PHE A 64 -16.82 5.70 -10.52
C PHE A 64 -16.91 6.52 -11.80
N THR A 65 -16.36 5.96 -12.87
CA THR A 65 -16.31 6.57 -14.19
C THR A 65 -16.32 5.48 -15.25
N ASP A 66 -16.62 5.82 -16.49
CA ASP A 66 -16.55 4.92 -17.64
C ASP A 66 -15.21 5.00 -18.38
N THR A 67 -14.44 6.05 -18.09
CA THR A 67 -13.22 6.41 -18.82
C THR A 67 -12.16 6.97 -17.88
N LEU A 68 -10.92 6.52 -18.03
CA LEU A 68 -9.73 7.14 -17.43
C LEU A 68 -8.76 7.55 -18.52
N LEU A 69 -8.04 8.66 -18.34
CA LEU A 69 -6.78 8.90 -19.05
C LEU A 69 -5.62 8.53 -18.14
N VAL A 70 -4.67 7.76 -18.68
CA VAL A 70 -3.56 7.18 -17.94
C VAL A 70 -2.27 7.35 -18.76
N LYS A 71 -1.18 7.75 -18.12
CA LYS A 71 0.13 7.80 -18.77
C LYS A 71 0.64 6.39 -19.08
N GLU A 72 1.31 6.25 -20.22
CA GLU A 72 1.90 4.98 -20.68
C GLU A 72 2.83 4.36 -19.63
N GLU A 73 3.66 5.18 -19.00
CA GLU A 73 4.68 4.77 -18.02
C GLU A 73 4.08 4.10 -16.77
N VAL A 74 2.82 4.38 -16.44
CA VAL A 74 2.13 3.80 -15.28
C VAL A 74 1.13 2.70 -15.65
N LEU A 75 0.91 2.44 -16.94
CA LEU A 75 -0.19 1.61 -17.42
C LEU A 75 -0.05 0.13 -17.00
N SER A 76 1.17 -0.39 -16.94
CA SER A 76 1.44 -1.79 -16.57
C SER A 76 1.49 -2.02 -15.05
N TRP A 77 1.59 -0.96 -14.27
CA TRP A 77 1.81 -1.03 -12.82
C TRP A 77 0.65 -1.64 -12.01
N PRO A 78 -0.64 -1.41 -12.36
CA PRO A 78 -1.77 -1.99 -11.61
C PRO A 78 -1.92 -3.50 -11.72
N GLY A 79 -1.24 -4.13 -12.70
CA GLY A 79 -1.42 -5.52 -13.10
C GLY A 79 -2.23 -5.67 -14.39
N GLU A 80 -1.83 -6.60 -15.26
CA GLU A 80 -2.53 -6.87 -16.52
C GLU A 80 -3.95 -7.41 -16.28
N GLU A 81 -4.15 -8.14 -15.18
CA GLU A 81 -5.42 -8.75 -14.84
C GLU A 81 -6.52 -7.70 -14.59
N VAL A 82 -6.19 -6.56 -13.97
CA VAL A 82 -7.20 -5.52 -13.74
C VAL A 82 -7.57 -4.80 -15.05
N LEU A 83 -6.66 -4.72 -16.02
CA LEU A 83 -6.98 -4.18 -17.35
C LEU A 83 -7.92 -5.12 -18.13
N VAL A 84 -7.76 -6.44 -17.98
CA VAL A 84 -8.70 -7.44 -18.50
C VAL A 84 -10.07 -7.31 -17.82
N ASP A 85 -10.07 -7.06 -16.51
CA ASP A 85 -11.30 -6.83 -15.74
C ASP A 85 -12.07 -5.60 -16.24
N VAL A 86 -11.38 -4.50 -16.56
CA VAL A 86 -11.99 -3.29 -17.17
C VAL A 86 -12.65 -3.62 -18.52
N GLY A 87 -12.06 -4.52 -19.29
CA GLY A 87 -12.65 -5.05 -20.53
C GLY A 87 -13.91 -5.90 -20.33
N GLY A 88 -14.29 -6.20 -19.09
CA GLY A 88 -15.45 -7.02 -18.74
C GLY A 88 -15.26 -8.51 -18.99
N ALA A 89 -14.01 -8.95 -19.19
CA ALA A 89 -13.66 -10.35 -19.47
C ALA A 89 -12.94 -11.04 -18.29
N GLY A 90 -12.82 -10.35 -17.15
CA GLY A 90 -12.05 -10.81 -16.00
C GLY A 90 -12.88 -11.06 -14.73
N ARG A 91 -12.22 -10.93 -13.57
CA ARG A 91 -12.71 -11.21 -12.22
C ARG A 91 -13.82 -10.26 -11.78
N PHE A 92 -13.71 -8.97 -12.11
CA PHE A 92 -14.75 -8.00 -11.77
C PHE A 92 -15.92 -8.13 -12.76
N ALA A 93 -17.09 -8.48 -12.21
CA ALA A 93 -18.33 -8.50 -12.98
C ALA A 93 -18.89 -7.08 -13.23
N ASP A 94 -18.49 -6.10 -12.40
CA ASP A 94 -18.76 -4.67 -12.57
C ASP A 94 -17.49 -3.94 -13.05
N PRO A 95 -17.36 -3.61 -14.35
CA PRO A 95 -16.14 -3.04 -14.92
C PRO A 95 -15.87 -1.60 -14.47
N GLU A 96 -16.88 -0.86 -14.01
CA GLU A 96 -16.70 0.44 -13.36
C GLU A 96 -15.94 0.31 -12.04
N THR A 97 -16.22 -0.74 -11.26
CA THR A 97 -15.41 -1.08 -10.07
C THR A 97 -13.99 -1.48 -10.47
N ALA A 98 -13.77 -2.13 -11.61
CA ALA A 98 -12.43 -2.42 -12.11
C ALA A 98 -11.64 -1.14 -12.43
N LEU A 99 -12.27 -0.13 -13.05
CA LEU A 99 -11.64 1.18 -13.25
C LEU A 99 -11.37 1.91 -11.93
N PHE A 100 -12.25 1.76 -10.94
CA PHE A 100 -11.97 2.26 -9.59
C PHE A 100 -10.74 1.56 -8.98
N ASP A 101 -10.64 0.24 -9.15
CA ASP A 101 -9.52 -0.58 -8.67
C ASP A 101 -8.20 -0.13 -9.29
N VAL A 102 -8.17 0.19 -10.60
CA VAL A 102 -7.00 0.79 -11.26
C VAL A 102 -6.55 2.07 -10.54
N GLN A 103 -7.47 3.00 -10.27
CA GLN A 103 -7.18 4.26 -9.58
C GLN A 103 -6.62 4.04 -8.16
N TRP A 104 -7.25 3.12 -7.40
CA TRP A 104 -6.78 2.78 -6.06
C TRP A 104 -5.38 2.16 -6.10
N ARG A 105 -5.14 1.17 -6.96
CA ARG A 105 -3.82 0.52 -7.08
C ARG A 105 -2.73 1.51 -7.47
N LEU A 106 -3.01 2.43 -8.39
CA LEU A 106 -2.07 3.50 -8.74
C LEU A 106 -1.77 4.41 -7.54
N SER A 107 -2.77 4.73 -6.72
CA SER A 107 -2.56 5.46 -5.46
C SER A 107 -1.68 4.67 -4.47
N LEU A 108 -1.87 3.35 -4.36
CA LEU A 108 -1.02 2.46 -3.54
C LEU A 108 0.43 2.39 -4.04
N LEU A 109 0.65 2.63 -5.32
CA LEU A 109 1.96 2.67 -5.97
C LEU A 109 2.61 4.06 -5.92
N GLY A 110 1.92 5.04 -5.33
CA GLY A 110 2.39 6.42 -5.14
C GLY A 110 2.05 7.38 -6.28
N HIS A 111 1.22 6.96 -7.23
CA HIS A 111 0.80 7.81 -8.34
C HIS A 111 -0.41 8.66 -7.98
N ARG A 112 -0.42 9.90 -8.46
CA ARG A 112 -1.52 10.84 -8.22
C ARG A 112 -2.65 10.63 -9.23
N VAL A 113 -3.85 10.39 -8.70
CA VAL A 113 -5.11 10.37 -9.45
C VAL A 113 -5.84 11.67 -9.15
N VAL A 114 -6.19 12.44 -10.17
CA VAL A 114 -6.92 13.70 -10.02
C VAL A 114 -8.22 13.69 -10.79
N THR A 115 -9.22 14.42 -10.30
CA THR A 115 -10.49 14.55 -11.01
C THR A 115 -10.43 15.64 -12.07
N VAL A 116 -11.11 15.41 -13.19
CA VAL A 116 -11.30 16.41 -14.24
C VAL A 116 -12.77 16.50 -14.64
N PRO A 117 -13.24 17.64 -15.20
CA PRO A 117 -14.63 17.80 -15.59
C PRO A 117 -15.08 16.69 -16.56
N GLY A 118 -16.05 15.89 -16.13
CA GLY A 118 -16.58 14.77 -16.90
C GLY A 118 -18.11 14.69 -16.87
N PRO A 119 -18.69 13.79 -17.68
CA PRO A 119 -20.11 13.49 -17.62
C PRO A 119 -20.50 12.94 -16.24
N ALA A 120 -21.81 12.87 -15.99
CA ALA A 120 -22.35 12.15 -14.83
C ALA A 120 -21.70 10.77 -14.71
N SER A 121 -21.28 10.43 -13.48
CA SER A 121 -20.79 9.10 -13.10
C SER A 121 -21.71 8.01 -13.71
N PRO A 122 -21.17 6.83 -14.12
CA PRO A 122 -21.93 5.82 -14.86
C PRO A 122 -23.23 5.44 -14.15
N ALA A 123 -24.18 4.93 -14.94
CA ALA A 123 -25.54 4.63 -14.49
C ALA A 123 -25.55 3.88 -13.15
N VAL A 124 -26.30 4.43 -12.18
CA VAL A 124 -26.47 3.81 -10.86
C VAL A 124 -27.17 2.46 -11.06
N PRO A 125 -26.69 1.35 -10.47
CA PRO A 125 -27.37 0.07 -10.52
C PRO A 125 -28.86 0.19 -10.16
N HIS A 126 -29.75 -0.34 -11.01
CA HIS A 126 -31.19 -0.18 -10.82
C HIS A 126 -31.88 -1.51 -10.47
N THR A 127 -31.29 -2.63 -10.86
CA THR A 127 -31.79 -3.97 -10.52
C THR A 127 -31.10 -4.55 -9.30
N ALA A 128 -31.77 -5.45 -8.58
CA ALA A 128 -31.18 -6.16 -7.45
C ALA A 128 -29.92 -6.94 -7.85
N GLU A 129 -29.87 -7.46 -9.08
CA GLU A 129 -28.71 -8.19 -9.60
C GLU A 129 -27.52 -7.26 -9.86
N GLU A 130 -27.73 -6.09 -10.47
CA GLU A 130 -26.67 -5.10 -10.69
C GLU A 130 -26.12 -4.59 -9.35
N ILE A 131 -27.00 -4.28 -8.39
CA ILE A 131 -26.61 -3.84 -7.04
C ILE A 131 -25.75 -4.91 -6.36
N ALA A 132 -26.19 -6.17 -6.35
CA ALA A 132 -25.43 -7.26 -5.75
C ALA A 132 -24.08 -7.48 -6.46
N THR A 133 -24.03 -7.29 -7.79
CA THR A 133 -22.82 -7.44 -8.60
C THR A 133 -21.79 -6.36 -8.31
N ARG A 134 -22.22 -5.09 -8.23
CA ARG A 134 -21.34 -3.99 -7.84
C ARG A 134 -20.84 -4.16 -6.42
N MET A 135 -21.73 -4.49 -5.48
CA MET A 135 -21.37 -4.69 -4.08
C MET A 135 -20.34 -5.82 -3.91
N ARG A 136 -20.52 -6.97 -4.59
CA ARG A 136 -19.53 -8.06 -4.64
C ARG A 136 -18.18 -7.55 -5.15
N SER A 137 -18.19 -6.79 -6.24
CA SER A 137 -16.99 -6.25 -6.87
C SER A 137 -16.25 -5.29 -5.92
N VAL A 138 -16.96 -4.37 -5.27
CA VAL A 138 -16.37 -3.44 -4.30
C VAL A 138 -15.75 -4.20 -3.12
N LEU A 139 -16.45 -5.19 -2.56
CA LEU A 139 -15.91 -6.00 -1.46
C LEU A 139 -14.69 -6.82 -1.90
N GLY A 140 -14.66 -7.33 -3.14
CA GLY A 140 -13.51 -7.99 -3.74
C GLY A 140 -12.29 -7.08 -3.90
N MET A 141 -12.52 -5.85 -4.38
CA MET A 141 -11.49 -4.81 -4.46
C MET A 141 -10.93 -4.47 -3.07
N MET A 142 -11.79 -4.20 -2.08
CA MET A 142 -11.36 -3.93 -0.70
C MET A 142 -10.59 -5.10 -0.09
N SER A 143 -10.99 -6.34 -0.37
CA SER A 143 -10.29 -7.55 0.05
C SER A 143 -8.87 -7.63 -0.53
N THR A 144 -8.65 -7.20 -1.78
CA THR A 144 -7.33 -7.28 -2.43
C THR A 144 -6.43 -6.10 -2.06
N ASN A 145 -6.96 -4.88 -2.04
CA ASN A 145 -6.18 -3.66 -1.90
C ASN A 145 -5.81 -3.29 -0.46
N LEU A 146 -6.70 -3.48 0.51
CA LEU A 146 -6.46 -3.04 1.89
C LEU A 146 -5.33 -3.85 2.55
N GLY A 147 -4.43 -3.17 3.25
CA GLY A 147 -3.42 -3.84 4.07
C GLY A 147 -4.05 -4.62 5.23
N PRO A 148 -3.29 -5.48 5.92
CA PRO A 148 -3.83 -6.42 6.90
C PRO A 148 -4.67 -5.77 8.01
N GLN A 149 -4.19 -4.65 8.58
CA GLN A 149 -4.87 -3.93 9.65
C GLN A 149 -6.19 -3.31 9.15
N TRP A 150 -6.13 -2.59 8.02
CA TRP A 150 -7.29 -1.93 7.42
C TRP A 150 -8.32 -2.92 6.89
N ARG A 151 -7.88 -4.04 6.33
CA ARG A 151 -8.76 -5.12 5.90
C ARG A 151 -9.57 -5.67 7.08
N GLY A 152 -8.97 -5.82 8.26
CA GLY A 152 -9.68 -6.28 9.45
C GLY A 152 -10.85 -5.39 9.85
N ALA A 153 -10.64 -4.07 9.90
CA ALA A 153 -11.67 -3.12 10.33
C ALA A 153 -12.62 -2.71 9.19
N LEU A 154 -12.07 -2.22 8.08
CA LEU A 154 -12.84 -1.60 7.01
C LEU A 154 -13.63 -2.61 6.17
N LEU A 155 -13.04 -3.76 5.80
CA LEU A 155 -13.78 -4.78 5.06
C LEU A 155 -14.92 -5.35 5.92
N SER A 156 -14.68 -5.56 7.21
CA SER A 156 -15.73 -5.99 8.15
C SER A 156 -16.86 -4.97 8.25
N ALA A 157 -16.52 -3.67 8.36
CA ALA A 157 -17.52 -2.59 8.34
C ALA A 157 -18.36 -2.62 7.05
N ALA A 158 -17.69 -2.73 5.91
CA ALA A 158 -18.33 -2.78 4.60
C ALA A 158 -19.23 -4.00 4.43
N GLN A 159 -18.81 -5.18 4.90
CA GLN A 159 -19.62 -6.41 4.85
C GLN A 159 -20.85 -6.34 5.76
N ILE A 160 -20.72 -5.79 6.97
CA ILE A 160 -21.86 -5.58 7.87
C ILE A 160 -22.83 -4.57 7.26
N PHE A 161 -22.32 -3.46 6.71
CA PHE A 161 -23.14 -2.45 6.07
C PHE A 161 -23.84 -2.98 4.81
N ALA A 162 -23.12 -3.74 3.98
CA ALA A 162 -23.62 -4.42 2.80
C ALA A 162 -24.82 -5.32 3.11
N LEU A 163 -24.83 -5.99 4.27
CA LEU A 163 -25.96 -6.79 4.72
C LEU A 163 -27.08 -5.94 5.34
N ALA A 164 -26.72 -5.04 6.26
CA ALA A 164 -27.68 -4.34 7.10
C ALA A 164 -28.44 -3.22 6.36
N SER A 165 -27.79 -2.51 5.43
CA SER A 165 -28.43 -1.40 4.72
C SER A 165 -29.54 -1.87 3.78
N PRO A 166 -29.35 -2.87 2.90
CA PRO A 166 -30.43 -3.35 2.03
C PRO A 166 -31.63 -3.93 2.79
N LEU A 167 -31.39 -4.67 3.89
CA LEU A 167 -32.47 -5.18 4.76
C LEU A 167 -33.30 -4.04 5.35
N HIS A 168 -32.63 -2.98 5.82
CA HIS A 168 -33.29 -1.80 6.36
C HIS A 168 -34.09 -1.05 5.29
N VAL A 169 -33.47 -0.75 4.14
CA VAL A 169 -34.11 -0.03 3.02
C VAL A 169 -35.31 -0.80 2.47
N ALA A 170 -35.24 -2.13 2.43
CA ALA A 170 -36.35 -2.99 1.99
C ALA A 170 -37.42 -3.22 3.08
N GLY A 171 -37.25 -2.67 4.29
CA GLY A 171 -38.19 -2.81 5.39
C GLY A 171 -38.34 -4.24 5.91
N VAL A 172 -37.27 -5.04 5.85
CA VAL A 172 -37.29 -6.45 6.27
C VAL A 172 -37.34 -6.53 7.79
N ASP A 173 -38.30 -7.30 8.32
CA ASP A 173 -38.34 -7.63 9.74
C ASP A 173 -37.29 -8.69 10.09
N THR A 174 -36.14 -8.23 10.59
CA THR A 174 -35.04 -9.09 11.01
C THR A 174 -35.29 -9.79 12.35
N THR A 175 -36.46 -9.59 12.97
CA THR A 175 -36.83 -10.21 14.25
C THR A 175 -37.79 -11.38 14.08
N VAL A 176 -38.18 -11.72 12.85
CA VAL A 176 -39.13 -12.81 12.55
C VAL A 176 -38.68 -14.18 13.08
N LEU A 177 -37.36 -14.39 13.23
CA LEU A 177 -36.78 -15.62 13.81
C LEU A 177 -36.45 -15.48 15.31
N ASP A 178 -36.71 -14.32 15.93
CA ASP A 178 -36.52 -14.11 17.36
C ASP A 178 -37.76 -14.60 18.13
N LEU A 179 -37.69 -15.83 18.62
CA LEU A 179 -38.79 -16.46 19.36
C LEU A 179 -39.15 -15.76 20.66
N GLN A 180 -38.29 -14.89 21.19
CA GLN A 180 -38.63 -14.07 22.35
C GLN A 180 -39.56 -12.91 21.95
N ARG A 181 -39.50 -12.44 20.70
CA ARG A 181 -40.31 -11.33 20.17
C ARG A 181 -41.54 -11.82 19.41
N SER A 182 -41.43 -12.97 18.75
CA SER A 182 -42.49 -13.59 17.96
C SER A 182 -42.66 -15.06 18.37
N PRO A 183 -43.27 -15.35 19.54
CA PRO A 183 -43.47 -16.72 19.98
C PRO A 183 -44.49 -17.45 19.10
N GLY A 184 -44.09 -18.60 18.52
CA GLY A 184 -44.86 -19.41 17.57
C GLY A 184 -44.41 -19.23 16.11
N GLY A 185 -44.70 -20.21 15.24
CA GLY A 185 -44.28 -20.17 13.83
C GLY A 185 -42.98 -20.92 13.51
N ASP A 186 -42.38 -21.62 14.48
CA ASP A 186 -41.23 -22.53 14.27
C ASP A 186 -41.54 -23.68 13.29
N ASP A 187 -42.82 -23.99 13.13
CA ASP A 187 -43.34 -24.97 12.17
C ASP A 187 -43.49 -24.40 10.74
N VAL A 188 -43.34 -23.09 10.56
CA VAL A 188 -43.37 -22.41 9.26
C VAL A 188 -41.94 -22.31 8.72
N GLY A 189 -41.60 -23.18 7.78
CA GLY A 189 -40.24 -23.31 7.23
C GLY A 189 -39.79 -22.22 6.27
N ASP A 190 -40.67 -21.28 5.90
CA ASP A 190 -40.41 -20.27 4.86
C ASP A 190 -40.71 -18.85 5.37
N VAL A 191 -39.87 -17.88 5.00
CA VAL A 191 -40.06 -16.45 5.24
C VAL A 191 -40.00 -15.71 3.90
N LEU A 192 -40.99 -14.85 3.63
CA LEU A 192 -40.99 -14.00 2.44
C LEU A 192 -40.11 -12.77 2.68
N VAL A 193 -39.07 -12.60 1.87
CA VAL A 193 -38.16 -11.45 1.92
C VAL A 193 -38.14 -10.74 0.56
N PRO A 194 -38.27 -9.40 0.50
CA PRO A 194 -38.07 -8.65 -0.74
C PRO A 194 -36.67 -8.90 -1.33
N ALA A 195 -36.60 -9.15 -2.64
CA ALA A 195 -35.33 -9.43 -3.32
C ALA A 195 -34.26 -8.33 -3.12
N ALA A 196 -34.69 -7.06 -3.07
CA ALA A 196 -33.82 -5.92 -2.78
C ALA A 196 -33.12 -6.03 -1.41
N GLY A 197 -33.76 -6.64 -0.42
CA GLY A 197 -33.19 -6.87 0.92
C GLY A 197 -32.13 -7.97 0.96
N LEU A 198 -32.07 -8.84 -0.05
CA LEU A 198 -31.10 -9.94 -0.14
C LEU A 198 -29.89 -9.62 -1.02
N THR A 199 -29.81 -8.43 -1.63
CA THR A 199 -28.70 -8.05 -2.52
C THR A 199 -27.34 -8.18 -1.83
N GLY A 200 -27.22 -7.73 -0.57
CA GLY A 200 -26.01 -7.88 0.24
C GLY A 200 -25.64 -9.33 0.55
N ALA A 201 -26.63 -10.15 0.93
CA ALA A 201 -26.40 -11.56 1.18
C ALA A 201 -25.90 -12.30 -0.07
N TYR A 202 -26.49 -12.02 -1.23
CA TYR A 202 -26.03 -12.58 -2.51
C TYR A 202 -24.65 -12.05 -2.91
N ALA A 203 -24.34 -10.79 -2.65
CA ALA A 203 -23.01 -10.23 -2.92
C ALA A 203 -21.93 -10.96 -2.11
N ILE A 204 -22.16 -11.16 -0.80
CA ILE A 204 -21.22 -11.83 0.10
C ILE A 204 -21.07 -13.32 -0.24
N ASP A 205 -22.18 -14.04 -0.51
CA ASP A 205 -22.13 -15.45 -0.95
C ASP A 205 -21.32 -15.63 -2.22
N ARG A 206 -21.51 -14.74 -3.20
CA ARG A 206 -20.73 -14.77 -4.45
C ARG A 206 -19.27 -14.41 -4.21
N GLN A 207 -18.98 -13.43 -3.36
CA GLN A 207 -17.61 -13.06 -3.01
C GLN A 207 -16.85 -14.23 -2.35
N LEU A 208 -17.51 -15.02 -1.51
CA LEU A 208 -16.91 -16.19 -0.87
C LEU A 208 -16.33 -17.18 -1.90
N LYS A 209 -17.00 -17.33 -3.05
CA LYS A 209 -16.53 -18.19 -4.15
C LYS A 209 -15.26 -17.65 -4.82
N ASP A 210 -15.05 -16.34 -4.78
CA ASP A 210 -13.91 -15.66 -5.42
C ASP A 210 -12.68 -15.51 -4.52
N LEU A 211 -12.79 -15.82 -3.21
CA LEU A 211 -11.70 -15.60 -2.27
C LEU A 211 -10.45 -16.42 -2.62
N GLU A 212 -10.64 -17.65 -3.10
CA GLU A 212 -9.53 -18.51 -3.54
C GLU A 212 -8.84 -17.93 -4.78
N GLU A 213 -9.62 -17.45 -5.75
CA GLU A 213 -9.12 -16.89 -7.02
C GLU A 213 -8.41 -15.54 -6.82
N THR A 214 -8.81 -14.77 -5.81
CA THR A 214 -8.28 -13.42 -5.55
C THR A 214 -7.09 -13.39 -4.59
N GLN A 215 -6.70 -14.53 -3.99
CA GLN A 215 -5.55 -14.60 -3.08
C GLN A 215 -4.24 -14.20 -3.78
N GLY A 216 -3.97 -14.75 -4.97
CA GLY A 216 -2.75 -14.44 -5.72
C GLY A 216 -2.67 -12.95 -6.12
N VAL A 217 -3.81 -12.35 -6.49
CA VAL A 217 -3.90 -10.92 -6.79
C VAL A 217 -3.61 -10.08 -5.56
N ARG A 218 -4.17 -10.45 -4.41
CA ARG A 218 -3.85 -9.79 -3.14
C ARG A 218 -2.36 -9.86 -2.84
N GLU A 219 -1.76 -11.04 -2.94
CA GLU A 219 -0.33 -11.23 -2.66
C GLU A 219 0.54 -10.39 -3.60
N TYR A 220 0.13 -10.23 -4.86
CA TYR A 220 0.74 -9.29 -5.80
C TYR A 220 0.60 -7.83 -5.33
N VAL A 221 -0.63 -7.35 -5.12
CA VAL A 221 -0.89 -5.95 -4.73
C VAL A 221 -0.17 -5.59 -3.42
N GLN A 222 -0.21 -6.47 -2.41
CA GLN A 222 0.48 -6.23 -1.14
C GLN A 222 2.01 -6.31 -1.25
N ARG A 223 2.54 -6.94 -2.30
CA ARG A 223 3.98 -6.97 -2.57
C ARG A 223 4.45 -5.73 -3.31
N VAL A 224 3.69 -5.24 -4.28
CA VAL A 224 4.10 -4.11 -5.12
C VAL A 224 3.73 -2.75 -4.53
N ARG A 225 2.78 -2.68 -3.60
CA ARG A 225 2.38 -1.42 -2.96
C ARG A 225 3.59 -0.71 -2.35
N ARG A 226 3.63 0.61 -2.51
CA ARG A 226 4.70 1.48 -2.03
C ARG A 226 4.25 2.43 -0.93
N VAL A 227 2.95 2.71 -0.86
CA VAL A 227 2.34 3.64 0.09
C VAL A 227 1.55 2.87 1.17
N PRO A 228 1.74 3.18 2.47
CA PRO A 228 0.95 2.59 3.54
C PRO A 228 -0.50 3.10 3.53
N ASP A 229 -1.44 2.28 4.00
CA ASP A 229 -2.87 2.64 3.98
C ASP A 229 -3.17 3.91 4.79
N ARG A 230 -2.45 4.11 5.90
CA ARG A 230 -2.64 5.29 6.78
C ARG A 230 -2.25 6.60 6.07
N ALA A 231 -1.30 6.57 5.15
CA ALA A 231 -0.98 7.74 4.31
C ALA A 231 -2.08 8.04 3.26
N LEU A 232 -2.98 7.08 3.00
CA LEU A 232 -4.13 7.25 2.12
C LEU A 232 -5.45 7.38 2.89
N ALA A 233 -5.42 7.50 4.22
CA ALA A 233 -6.60 7.43 5.08
C ALA A 233 -7.69 8.43 4.68
N ASP A 234 -7.31 9.69 4.41
CA ASP A 234 -8.24 10.75 4.03
C ASP A 234 -8.86 10.49 2.66
N LEU A 235 -8.07 10.01 1.69
CA LEU A 235 -8.57 9.65 0.35
C LEU A 235 -9.51 8.45 0.41
N ILE A 236 -9.19 7.45 1.26
CA ILE A 236 -10.09 6.32 1.53
C ILE A 236 -11.39 6.81 2.16
N ALA A 237 -11.32 7.64 3.21
CA ALA A 237 -12.50 8.20 3.88
C ALA A 237 -13.41 8.97 2.91
N ALA A 238 -12.83 9.82 2.06
CA ALA A 238 -13.57 10.57 1.06
C ALA A 238 -14.26 9.67 0.03
N ALA A 239 -13.67 8.52 -0.30
CA ALA A 239 -14.23 7.57 -1.27
C ALA A 239 -15.35 6.67 -0.71
N LEU A 240 -15.40 6.45 0.62
CA LEU A 240 -16.31 5.47 1.23
C LEU A 240 -17.79 5.67 0.94
N PRO A 241 -18.36 6.90 1.02
CA PRO A 241 -19.79 7.09 0.74
C PRO A 241 -20.16 6.64 -0.68
N THR A 242 -19.31 6.96 -1.65
CA THR A 242 -19.47 6.57 -3.05
C THR A 242 -19.34 5.06 -3.23
N LEU A 243 -18.28 4.46 -2.65
CA LEU A 243 -18.01 3.02 -2.77
C LEU A 243 -19.11 2.14 -2.14
N LEU A 244 -19.64 2.57 -1.00
CA LEU A 244 -20.62 1.81 -0.23
C LEU A 244 -22.07 2.14 -0.60
N GLY A 245 -22.31 3.10 -1.51
CA GLY A 245 -23.67 3.49 -1.90
C GLY A 245 -24.44 4.17 -0.77
N ILE A 246 -23.76 5.04 -0.02
CA ILE A 246 -24.35 5.82 1.07
C ILE A 246 -24.92 7.10 0.46
N HIS A 247 -26.25 7.22 0.43
CA HIS A 247 -26.96 8.29 -0.29
C HIS A 247 -27.72 9.24 0.62
N ASP A 248 -27.99 8.86 1.86
CA ASP A 248 -28.72 9.67 2.82
C ASP A 248 -28.10 9.68 4.22
N ALA A 249 -28.70 10.47 5.11
CA ALA A 249 -28.24 10.66 6.48
C ALA A 249 -28.47 9.41 7.36
N ALA A 250 -29.50 8.61 7.09
CA ALA A 250 -29.79 7.41 7.87
C ALA A 250 -28.76 6.31 7.58
N GLN A 251 -28.39 6.15 6.31
CA GLN A 251 -27.30 5.25 5.90
C GLN A 251 -25.95 5.72 6.45
N HIS A 252 -25.68 7.03 6.46
CA HIS A 252 -24.47 7.58 7.12
C HIS A 252 -24.44 7.23 8.60
N GLU A 253 -25.51 7.51 9.36
CA GLU A 253 -25.56 7.20 10.79
C GLU A 253 -25.40 5.69 11.05
N GLN A 254 -26.00 4.86 10.20
CA GLN A 254 -25.86 3.41 10.28
C GLN A 254 -24.39 2.97 10.06
N PHE A 255 -23.73 3.50 9.03
CA PHE A 255 -22.32 3.20 8.75
C PHE A 255 -21.41 3.70 9.87
N ASP A 256 -21.60 4.92 10.36
CA ASP A 256 -20.81 5.49 11.46
C ASP A 256 -20.91 4.65 12.74
N ARG A 257 -22.10 4.11 13.03
CA ARG A 257 -22.32 3.20 14.15
C ARG A 257 -21.55 1.89 13.97
N ILE A 258 -21.59 1.30 12.77
CA ILE A 258 -20.83 0.09 12.45
C ILE A 258 -19.33 0.36 12.55
N ALA A 259 -18.86 1.44 11.94
CA ALA A 259 -17.47 1.88 11.94
C ALA A 259 -16.94 2.08 13.37
N SER A 260 -17.76 2.65 14.26
CA SER A 260 -17.42 2.77 15.68
C SER A 260 -17.29 1.43 16.39
N LEU A 261 -18.19 0.47 16.13
CA LEU A 261 -18.21 -0.83 16.79
C LEU A 261 -17.05 -1.73 16.37
N VAL A 262 -16.60 -1.62 15.12
CA VAL A 262 -15.48 -2.42 14.60
C VAL A 262 -14.13 -1.73 14.76
N GLY A 263 -14.08 -0.55 15.37
CA GLY A 263 -12.86 0.22 15.61
C GLY A 263 -12.31 0.97 14.39
N LEU A 264 -13.05 1.05 13.29
CA LEU A 264 -12.64 1.76 12.07
C LEU A 264 -12.45 3.26 12.32
N ASN A 265 -13.31 3.89 13.12
CA ASN A 265 -13.18 5.32 13.43
C ASN A 265 -11.86 5.67 14.12
N THR A 266 -11.37 4.79 14.99
CA THR A 266 -10.06 4.96 15.63
C THR A 266 -8.96 4.82 14.59
N LEU A 267 -9.02 3.78 13.76
CA LEU A 267 -8.03 3.51 12.72
C LEU A 267 -7.92 4.65 11.70
N MET A 268 -9.03 5.24 11.26
CA MET A 268 -9.04 6.32 10.27
C MET A 268 -8.55 7.66 10.83
N ARG A 269 -8.64 7.87 12.15
CA ARG A 269 -8.19 9.11 12.80
C ARG A 269 -6.77 9.00 13.36
N GLU A 270 -6.19 7.81 13.36
CA GLU A 270 -4.85 7.58 13.86
C GLU A 270 -3.84 8.23 12.91
N PRO A 271 -3.00 9.15 13.40
CA PRO A 271 -2.03 9.83 12.54
C PRO A 271 -0.85 8.90 12.22
N LEU A 272 -0.04 9.27 11.22
CA LEU A 272 1.10 8.46 10.80
C LEU A 272 2.05 8.14 11.95
N HIS A 273 2.57 6.92 11.96
CA HIS A 273 3.53 6.44 12.95
C HIS A 273 4.95 6.57 12.41
N VAL A 274 5.73 7.48 13.00
CA VAL A 274 7.11 7.79 12.60
C VAL A 274 8.07 7.20 13.63
N LEU A 275 8.93 6.30 13.19
CA LEU A 275 10.03 5.78 13.99
C LEU A 275 11.34 6.46 13.57
N VAL A 276 11.92 7.26 14.48
CA VAL A 276 13.22 7.90 14.27
C VAL A 276 14.28 7.13 15.03
N VAL A 277 15.34 6.71 14.36
CA VAL A 277 16.54 6.18 15.02
C VAL A 277 17.66 7.19 14.85
N ALA A 278 18.12 7.76 15.97
CA ALA A 278 19.11 8.81 15.99
C ALA A 278 19.81 8.85 17.35
N PRO A 279 21.11 9.20 17.40
CA PRO A 279 21.81 9.37 18.68
C PRO A 279 21.14 10.46 19.53
N THR A 280 21.36 10.43 20.83
CA THR A 280 20.85 11.46 21.77
C THR A 280 21.68 12.74 21.82
N VAL A 281 22.87 12.75 21.23
CA VAL A 281 23.76 13.91 21.20
C VAL A 281 24.33 14.20 19.80
N GLY A 282 24.71 15.44 19.55
CA GLY A 282 25.34 15.89 18.31
C GLY A 282 24.35 16.26 17.20
N ALA A 283 24.88 16.45 15.99
CA ALA A 283 24.10 16.97 14.85
C ALA A 283 22.90 16.08 14.47
N GLY A 284 23.04 14.75 14.58
CA GLY A 284 21.92 13.83 14.36
C GLY A 284 20.79 14.01 15.39
N ALA A 285 21.15 14.31 16.64
CA ALA A 285 20.17 14.59 17.69
C ALA A 285 19.44 15.92 17.45
N GLU A 286 20.18 16.97 17.09
CA GLU A 286 19.62 18.28 16.74
C GLU A 286 18.65 18.18 15.55
N LYS A 287 19.00 17.38 14.54
CA LYS A 287 18.14 17.16 13.37
C LYS A 287 16.89 16.33 13.71
N ALA A 288 17.01 15.32 14.56
CA ALA A 288 15.87 14.56 15.07
C ALA A 288 14.93 15.43 15.92
N ASP A 289 15.46 16.33 16.75
CA ASP A 289 14.67 17.28 17.56
C ASP A 289 13.93 18.28 16.66
N HIS A 290 14.61 18.80 15.62
CA HIS A 290 13.99 19.67 14.64
C HIS A 290 12.86 18.96 13.89
N LEU A 291 13.08 17.74 13.43
CA LEU A 291 12.05 16.93 12.77
C LEU A 291 10.83 16.73 13.69
N ALA A 292 11.05 16.35 14.95
CA ALA A 292 9.97 16.19 15.92
C ALA A 292 9.18 17.48 16.14
N GLN A 293 9.87 18.63 16.20
CA GLN A 293 9.23 19.94 16.34
C GLN A 293 8.37 20.30 15.12
N VAL A 294 8.85 20.02 13.92
CA VAL A 294 8.17 20.37 12.66
C VAL A 294 7.00 19.43 12.39
N LEU A 295 7.16 18.13 12.65
CA LEU A 295 6.06 17.16 12.54
C LEU A 295 4.98 17.43 13.59
N GLY A 296 5.34 17.82 14.81
CA GLY A 296 4.40 18.16 15.87
C GLY A 296 3.36 17.05 16.12
N ASP A 297 2.13 17.45 16.43
CA ASP A 297 1.04 16.51 16.75
C ASP A 297 0.36 15.88 15.53
N SER A 298 0.86 16.16 14.31
CA SER A 298 0.32 15.58 13.08
C SER A 298 0.73 14.12 12.85
N VAL A 299 1.65 13.61 13.66
CA VAL A 299 2.16 12.23 13.64
C VAL A 299 2.29 11.70 15.07
N LEU A 300 2.32 10.37 15.23
CA LEU A 300 2.87 9.76 16.43
C LEU A 300 4.34 9.46 16.20
N LEU A 301 5.21 10.01 17.04
CA LEU A 301 6.66 9.82 16.92
C LEU A 301 7.19 8.92 18.04
N ARG A 302 7.97 7.92 17.66
CA ARG A 302 8.87 7.17 18.55
C ARG A 302 10.31 7.45 18.16
N ARG A 303 11.15 7.73 19.15
CA ARG A 303 12.59 7.88 18.93
C ARG A 303 13.34 6.75 19.60
N VAL A 304 14.34 6.21 18.92
CA VAL A 304 15.26 5.21 19.46
C VAL A 304 16.67 5.78 19.43
N ASP A 305 17.33 5.70 20.57
CA ASP A 305 18.76 5.95 20.69
C ASP A 305 19.52 4.62 20.60
N PRO A 306 20.33 4.40 19.55
CA PRO A 306 21.09 3.17 19.41
C PRO A 306 22.23 3.03 20.42
N ASP A 307 22.78 4.14 20.94
CA ASP A 307 23.92 4.10 21.87
C ASP A 307 23.49 3.63 23.27
N THR A 308 22.30 4.05 23.68
CA THR A 308 21.73 3.70 24.99
C THR A 308 20.68 2.58 24.90
N ASP A 309 20.40 2.09 23.69
CA ASP A 309 19.33 1.13 23.39
C ASP A 309 18.03 1.49 24.13
N THR A 310 17.57 2.73 23.92
CA THR A 310 16.40 3.28 24.61
C THR A 310 15.41 3.85 23.60
N MET A 311 14.13 3.48 23.73
CA MET A 311 13.03 4.03 22.96
C MET A 311 12.24 5.03 23.81
N THR A 312 11.88 6.17 23.23
CA THR A 312 11.07 7.22 23.86
C THR A 312 9.85 7.58 23.03
N GLN A 313 8.70 7.72 23.69
CA GLN A 313 7.44 8.21 23.14
C GLN A 313 6.78 9.16 24.14
N GLY A 314 6.86 10.48 23.90
CA GLY A 314 6.47 11.46 24.92
C GLY A 314 7.25 11.24 26.22
N ASP A 315 6.53 11.12 27.34
CA ASP A 315 7.13 10.87 28.66
C ASP A 315 7.45 9.39 28.92
N VAL A 316 7.10 8.49 27.99
CA VAL A 316 7.33 7.05 28.14
C VAL A 316 8.69 6.67 27.59
N SER A 317 9.48 5.93 28.39
CA SER A 317 10.76 5.36 27.98
C SER A 317 10.76 3.85 28.17
N LEU A 318 11.13 3.12 27.11
CA LEU A 318 11.20 1.66 27.06
C LEU A 318 12.59 1.22 26.60
N SER A 319 12.93 -0.05 26.86
CA SER A 319 14.21 -0.62 26.44
C SER A 319 14.18 -0.95 24.95
N GLY A 320 15.09 -0.33 24.22
CA GLY A 320 15.64 -0.76 22.95
C GLY A 320 14.71 -0.80 21.75
N LEU A 321 15.31 -1.16 20.62
CA LEU A 321 14.58 -1.45 19.39
C LEU A 321 14.14 -2.91 19.36
N ALA A 322 12.83 -3.12 19.44
CA ALA A 322 12.21 -4.42 19.20
C ALA A 322 11.38 -4.44 17.90
N ALA A 323 11.11 -5.64 17.37
CA ALA A 323 10.33 -5.83 16.13
C ALA A 323 8.95 -5.17 16.18
N GLU A 324 8.33 -5.08 17.37
CA GLU A 324 7.06 -4.38 17.57
C GLU A 324 7.11 -2.88 17.21
N HIS A 325 8.29 -2.24 17.28
CA HIS A 325 8.47 -0.84 16.93
C HIS A 325 8.52 -0.66 15.42
N THR A 326 9.21 -1.56 14.72
CA THR A 326 9.25 -1.56 13.26
C THR A 326 7.89 -1.94 12.65
N ASP A 327 7.16 -2.85 13.29
CA ASP A 327 5.81 -3.26 12.88
C ASP A 327 4.75 -2.18 13.17
N TRP A 328 4.99 -1.34 14.19
CA TRP A 328 4.13 -0.21 14.52
C TRP A 328 4.30 0.96 13.54
N ALA A 329 5.50 1.15 12.99
CA ALA A 329 5.84 2.30 12.17
C ALA A 329 5.25 2.21 10.75
N ASP A 330 4.72 3.33 10.25
CA ASP A 330 4.42 3.54 8.83
C ASP A 330 5.63 4.07 8.07
N VAL A 331 6.58 4.69 8.78
CA VAL A 331 7.82 5.23 8.22
C VAL A 331 8.95 5.16 9.23
N ILE A 332 10.15 4.89 8.74
CA ILE A 332 11.38 4.81 9.53
C ILE A 332 12.38 5.85 9.00
N ALA A 333 12.93 6.67 9.88
CA ALA A 333 14.00 7.61 9.58
C ALA A 333 15.26 7.26 10.38
N LEU A 334 16.34 6.91 9.69
CA LEU A 334 17.67 6.72 10.28
C LEU A 334 18.45 8.02 10.11
N ILE A 335 18.77 8.72 11.20
CA ILE A 335 19.46 10.02 11.12
C ILE A 335 20.88 9.89 11.66
N GLY A 336 21.86 9.93 10.76
CA GLY A 336 23.28 9.82 11.09
C GLY A 336 23.73 8.44 11.57
N VAL A 337 22.91 7.40 11.37
CA VAL A 337 23.14 6.03 11.82
C VAL A 337 22.96 5.03 10.67
N VAL A 338 23.45 3.80 10.85
CA VAL A 338 23.35 2.73 9.85
C VAL A 338 22.40 1.62 10.31
N LEU A 339 22.07 0.66 9.43
CA LEU A 339 21.18 -0.46 9.76
C LEU A 339 21.68 -1.33 10.91
N ALA A 340 23.01 -1.41 11.10
CA ALA A 340 23.62 -2.15 12.21
C ALA A 340 23.25 -1.57 13.58
N ASP A 341 22.96 -0.26 13.65
CA ASP A 341 22.53 0.45 14.85
C ASP A 341 21.03 0.27 15.12
N ALA A 342 20.27 -0.19 14.12
CA ALA A 342 18.82 -0.36 14.16
C ALA A 342 18.41 -1.79 13.74
N PRO A 343 18.85 -2.83 14.46
CA PRO A 343 18.62 -4.23 14.08
C PRO A 343 17.11 -4.54 14.02
N GLY A 344 16.61 -4.82 12.81
CA GLY A 344 15.18 -5.05 12.52
C GLY A 344 14.67 -4.21 11.35
N THR A 345 15.20 -3.00 11.21
CA THR A 345 14.88 -2.09 10.08
C THR A 345 15.35 -2.65 8.74
N ALA A 346 16.36 -3.51 8.74
CA ALA A 346 16.87 -4.20 7.55
C ALA A 346 15.87 -5.18 6.90
N PHE A 347 14.88 -5.68 7.65
CA PHE A 347 13.97 -6.74 7.17
C PHE A 347 12.51 -6.31 7.03
N THR A 348 12.14 -5.13 7.55
CA THR A 348 10.79 -4.61 7.41
C THR A 348 10.54 -4.08 5.99
N ARG A 349 9.28 -4.12 5.57
CA ARG A 349 8.78 -3.42 4.36
C ARG A 349 8.29 -2.01 4.67
N THR A 350 8.45 -1.51 5.88
CA THR A 350 8.13 -0.11 6.18
C THR A 350 9.03 0.81 5.35
N PRO A 351 8.47 1.83 4.67
CA PRO A 351 9.27 2.89 4.03
C PRO A 351 10.37 3.40 4.95
N LEU A 352 11.62 3.35 4.47
CA LEU A 352 12.81 3.70 5.24
C LEU A 352 13.62 4.76 4.52
N LEU A 353 13.84 5.87 5.20
CA LEU A 353 14.78 6.90 4.78
C LEU A 353 16.02 6.87 5.65
N ALA A 354 17.18 6.99 5.02
CA ALA A 354 18.45 7.15 5.71
C ALA A 354 19.03 8.54 5.41
N ASP A 355 19.08 9.37 6.44
CA ASP A 355 19.62 10.72 6.40
C ASP A 355 21.08 10.71 6.85
N LEU A 356 21.96 10.82 5.87
CA LEU A 356 23.41 10.89 6.03
C LEU A 356 23.92 12.34 5.93
N SER A 357 23.04 13.35 5.87
CA SER A 357 23.44 14.76 5.76
C SER A 357 24.25 15.28 6.95
N VAL A 358 24.17 14.61 8.10
CA VAL A 358 24.98 14.90 9.29
C VAL A 358 26.31 14.12 9.33
N VAL A 359 26.58 13.29 8.32
CA VAL A 359 27.75 12.41 8.23
C VAL A 359 28.71 12.90 7.15
N ASP A 360 30.00 13.02 7.47
CA ASP A 360 31.03 13.14 6.45
C ASP A 360 31.30 11.76 5.84
N ILE A 361 30.56 11.40 4.79
CA ILE A 361 30.66 10.07 4.15
C ILE A 361 32.09 9.78 3.69
N LEU A 362 32.77 10.77 3.09
CA LEU A 362 34.14 10.62 2.63
C LEU A 362 35.09 10.38 3.81
N GLY A 363 35.02 11.21 4.85
CA GLY A 363 35.81 11.02 6.06
C GLY A 363 35.52 9.69 6.74
N TRP A 364 34.27 9.27 6.79
CA TRP A 364 33.81 8.02 7.39
C TRP A 364 34.36 6.79 6.65
N MET A 365 34.33 6.82 5.31
CA MET A 365 34.90 5.77 4.44
C MET A 365 36.44 5.74 4.48
N MET A 366 37.08 6.91 4.52
CA MET A 366 38.55 7.04 4.48
C MET A 366 39.23 6.82 5.83
N ASN A 367 38.48 6.81 6.93
CA ASN A 367 39.03 6.56 8.26
C ASN A 367 39.30 5.06 8.46
N THR A 368 40.57 4.68 8.20
CA THR A 368 41.10 3.33 7.99
C THR A 368 41.37 2.52 9.27
N ALA A 369 40.41 2.37 10.17
CA ALA A 369 40.42 1.17 11.01
C ALA A 369 40.02 -0.02 10.10
N ARG A 370 41.00 -0.82 9.65
CA ARG A 370 40.85 -1.95 8.69
C ARG A 370 39.81 -3.02 9.09
N THR A 371 39.24 -2.93 10.28
CA THR A 371 38.27 -3.87 10.86
C THR A 371 36.83 -3.38 10.84
N ASP A 372 36.59 -2.09 10.55
CA ASP A 372 35.24 -1.54 10.55
C ASP A 372 34.62 -1.76 9.16
N ARG A 373 33.59 -2.62 9.11
CA ARG A 373 32.76 -2.95 7.95
C ARG A 373 31.88 -1.77 7.48
N ARG A 374 32.45 -0.56 7.39
CA ARG A 374 31.73 0.68 7.01
C ARG A 374 31.28 0.67 5.57
N GLY A 375 32.11 0.11 4.68
CA GLY A 375 31.72 -0.16 3.29
C GLY A 375 30.49 -1.07 3.23
N ASP A 376 30.52 -2.19 3.96
CA ASP A 376 29.39 -3.11 4.05
C ASP A 376 28.14 -2.41 4.61
N ALA A 377 28.29 -1.59 5.66
CA ALA A 377 27.16 -0.85 6.23
C ALA A 377 26.53 0.16 5.25
N LEU A 378 27.36 0.83 4.43
CA LEU A 378 26.88 1.71 3.38
C LEU A 378 26.18 0.94 2.26
N GLU A 379 26.75 -0.19 1.86
CA GLU A 379 26.17 -1.09 0.88
C GLU A 379 24.82 -1.64 1.34
N ASP A 380 24.72 -2.04 2.62
CA ASP A 380 23.48 -2.51 3.23
C ASP A 380 22.41 -1.40 3.25
N LEU A 381 22.79 -0.15 3.58
CA LEU A 381 21.91 1.00 3.46
C LEU A 381 21.46 1.23 2.01
N CYS A 382 22.38 1.20 1.05
CA CYS A 382 22.03 1.38 -0.37
C CYS A 382 21.06 0.30 -0.85
N LYS A 383 21.20 -0.95 -0.39
CA LYS A 383 20.28 -2.04 -0.74
C LYS A 383 18.90 -1.88 -0.12
N ARG A 384 18.81 -1.32 1.09
CA ARG A 384 17.57 -1.30 1.89
C ARG A 384 16.81 0.02 1.83
N ALA A 385 17.48 1.16 1.91
CA ALA A 385 16.83 2.45 2.11
C ALA A 385 16.01 2.84 0.88
N ASP A 386 14.76 3.24 1.09
CA ASP A 386 13.87 3.71 0.04
C ASP A 386 14.29 5.09 -0.47
N ARG A 387 14.89 5.91 0.40
CA ARG A 387 15.51 7.20 0.06
C ARG A 387 16.74 7.47 0.92
N LEU A 388 17.77 8.06 0.32
CA LEU A 388 18.98 8.52 1.00
C LEU A 388 19.06 10.05 0.93
N LEU A 389 19.39 10.70 2.04
CA LEU A 389 19.63 12.14 2.07
C LEU A 389 21.09 12.45 2.42
N VAL A 390 21.64 13.49 1.80
CA VAL A 390 23.02 13.94 2.02
C VAL A 390 23.11 15.45 2.17
N SER A 391 24.27 15.93 2.63
CA SER A 391 24.51 17.34 2.90
C SER A 391 24.75 18.19 1.64
N ASP A 392 25.35 17.58 0.62
CA ASP A 392 25.78 18.30 -0.58
C ASP A 392 25.83 17.41 -1.84
N ALA A 393 25.98 18.07 -2.99
CA ALA A 393 26.01 17.41 -4.29
C ALA A 393 27.20 16.45 -4.46
N VAL A 394 28.33 16.69 -3.78
CA VAL A 394 29.52 15.81 -3.90
C VAL A 394 29.23 14.48 -3.22
N GLN A 395 28.67 14.51 -2.01
CA GLN A 395 28.23 13.30 -1.32
C GLN A 395 27.13 12.57 -2.10
N ARG A 396 26.23 13.31 -2.76
CA ARG A 396 25.17 12.73 -3.60
C ARG A 396 25.78 11.91 -4.74
N ASP A 397 26.75 12.45 -5.45
CA ASP A 397 27.41 11.77 -6.56
C ASP A 397 28.16 10.50 -6.11
N ILE A 398 28.74 10.51 -4.91
CA ILE A 398 29.36 9.33 -4.31
C ILE A 398 28.32 8.24 -4.03
N LEU A 399 27.18 8.60 -3.43
CA LEU A 399 26.10 7.66 -3.17
C LEU A 399 25.46 7.14 -4.44
N LEU A 400 25.34 7.95 -5.50
CA LEU A 400 24.89 7.46 -6.81
C LEU A 400 25.80 6.35 -7.35
N GLY A 401 27.12 6.49 -7.17
CA GLY A 401 28.07 5.42 -7.50
C GLY A 401 27.83 4.14 -6.68
N ALA A 402 27.56 4.28 -5.38
CA ALA A 402 27.27 3.15 -4.49
C ALA A 402 25.93 2.47 -4.84
N LEU A 403 24.89 3.26 -5.11
CA LEU A 403 23.55 2.79 -5.53
C LEU A 403 23.60 2.07 -6.87
N ALA A 404 24.39 2.57 -7.83
CA ALA A 404 24.64 1.88 -9.09
C ALA A 404 25.34 0.53 -8.86
N GLY A 405 26.34 0.50 -7.98
CA GLY A 405 27.01 -0.75 -7.56
C GLY A 405 26.06 -1.74 -6.87
N ALA A 406 25.06 -1.25 -6.15
CA ALA A 406 24.01 -2.04 -5.52
C ALA A 406 22.86 -2.44 -6.47
N GLY A 407 22.89 -2.03 -7.74
CA GLY A 407 21.86 -2.35 -8.75
C GLY A 407 20.58 -1.51 -8.66
N ARG A 408 20.62 -0.42 -7.90
CA ARG A 408 19.43 0.43 -7.61
C ARG A 408 19.27 1.61 -8.56
N VAL A 409 20.32 1.95 -9.29
CA VAL A 409 20.18 2.79 -10.49
C VAL A 409 19.84 1.85 -11.65
N ASN A 410 18.55 1.72 -11.93
CA ASN A 410 17.99 0.82 -12.94
C ASN A 410 16.84 1.51 -13.71
N ASP A 411 16.35 0.85 -14.75
CA ASP A 411 15.32 1.40 -15.64
C ASP A 411 14.03 1.76 -14.89
N VAL A 412 13.60 0.94 -13.93
CA VAL A 412 12.38 1.20 -13.15
C VAL A 412 12.48 2.48 -12.31
N VAL A 413 13.63 2.71 -11.67
CA VAL A 413 13.87 3.94 -10.90
C VAL A 413 14.01 5.14 -11.84
N TYR A 414 14.70 4.96 -12.97
CA TYR A 414 14.95 6.04 -13.93
C TYR A 414 13.68 6.49 -14.65
N ASP A 415 12.81 5.55 -15.03
CA ASP A 415 11.50 5.85 -15.64
C ASP A 415 10.58 6.56 -14.64
N HIS A 416 10.68 6.23 -13.35
CA HIS A 416 9.92 6.90 -12.30
C HIS A 416 10.42 8.33 -12.03
N ASP A 417 11.73 8.51 -11.93
CA ASP A 417 12.37 9.81 -11.73
C ASP A 417 13.75 9.85 -12.43
N PRO A 418 13.84 10.48 -13.62
CA PRO A 418 15.09 10.60 -14.36
C PRO A 418 16.18 11.40 -13.63
N SER A 419 15.81 12.21 -12.63
CA SER A 419 16.76 12.96 -11.81
C SER A 419 17.39 12.13 -10.70
N LEU A 420 16.78 10.98 -10.35
CA LEU A 420 17.12 10.10 -9.24
C LEU A 420 16.98 10.74 -7.85
N ASN A 421 16.29 11.86 -7.72
CA ASN A 421 16.05 12.55 -6.45
C ASN A 421 15.09 11.78 -5.53
N SER A 422 14.20 10.97 -6.11
CA SER A 422 13.38 10.03 -5.34
C SER A 422 14.20 8.97 -4.61
N LEU A 423 15.41 8.67 -5.09
CA LEU A 423 16.32 7.68 -4.52
C LEU A 423 17.42 8.31 -3.65
N VAL A 424 18.07 9.38 -4.12
CA VAL A 424 19.07 10.12 -3.35
C VAL A 424 19.03 11.63 -3.64
N ASP A 425 18.96 12.41 -2.57
CA ASP A 425 18.77 13.87 -2.66
C ASP A 425 19.61 14.65 -1.65
N VAL A 426 19.83 15.93 -1.94
CA VAL A 426 20.49 16.87 -1.02
C VAL A 426 19.45 17.50 -0.11
N ASP A 427 19.61 17.35 1.21
CA ASP A 427 18.66 17.86 2.21
C ASP A 427 19.37 18.71 3.27
N ALA A 428 19.73 19.93 2.86
CA ALA A 428 20.45 20.85 3.73
C ALA A 428 19.57 21.46 4.83
N ASP A 429 18.25 21.57 4.61
CA ASP A 429 17.32 22.28 5.49
C ASP A 429 16.27 21.37 6.16
N GLY A 430 16.31 20.05 5.93
CA GLY A 430 15.41 19.09 6.58
C GLY A 430 14.06 18.91 5.89
N ARG A 431 13.78 19.62 4.78
CA ARG A 431 12.48 19.55 4.10
C ARG A 431 12.22 18.21 3.45
N ALA A 432 13.23 17.59 2.84
CA ALA A 432 13.05 16.29 2.19
C ALA A 432 12.80 15.19 3.23
N LEU A 433 13.45 15.29 4.40
CA LEU A 433 13.21 14.42 5.54
C LEU A 433 11.78 14.58 6.07
N GLU A 434 11.34 15.83 6.28
CA GLU A 434 9.95 16.12 6.71
C GLU A 434 8.94 15.56 5.71
N ASP A 435 9.10 15.87 4.42
CA ASP A 435 8.18 15.45 3.37
C ASP A 435 8.05 13.93 3.30
N PHE A 436 9.17 13.20 3.37
CA PHE A 436 9.15 11.74 3.40
C PHE A 436 8.41 11.18 4.63
N CYS A 437 8.55 11.80 5.80
CA CYS A 437 7.82 11.38 7.00
C CYS A 437 6.31 11.65 6.91
N ARG A 438 5.88 12.65 6.15
CA ARG A 438 4.46 12.96 5.91
C ARG A 438 3.85 12.15 4.76
N HIS A 439 4.66 11.83 3.75
CA HIS A 439 4.24 11.13 2.54
C HIS A 439 5.13 9.92 2.29
N PRO A 440 5.14 8.93 3.21
CA PRO A 440 6.07 7.82 3.14
C PRO A 440 5.79 6.93 1.93
N MET A 441 6.84 6.66 1.18
CA MET A 441 6.77 5.87 -0.04
C MET A 441 8.01 5.00 -0.17
N GLN A 442 7.82 3.72 -0.48
CA GLN A 442 8.92 2.86 -0.86
C GLN A 442 9.50 3.28 -2.22
N ALA A 443 10.75 2.92 -2.47
CA ALA A 443 11.36 3.15 -3.77
C ALA A 443 10.67 2.36 -4.89
N ALA A 444 10.79 2.83 -6.14
CA ALA A 444 10.15 2.22 -7.30
C ALA A 444 10.56 0.75 -7.52
N ASP A 445 11.82 0.43 -7.27
CA ASP A 445 12.43 -0.90 -7.38
C ASP A 445 12.36 -1.72 -6.07
N ALA A 446 11.71 -1.22 -5.00
CA ALA A 446 11.48 -2.02 -3.79
C ALA A 446 10.68 -3.32 -4.07
N SER A 447 9.94 -3.33 -5.18
CA SER A 447 9.15 -4.46 -5.67
C SER A 447 9.76 -5.20 -6.87
N SER A 448 10.90 -4.74 -7.40
CA SER A 448 11.50 -5.26 -8.65
C SER A 448 12.23 -6.59 -8.47
N MET A 449 12.21 -7.19 -7.28
CA MET A 449 12.52 -8.61 -7.15
C MET A 449 11.51 -9.39 -8.00
N SER A 450 12.00 -10.04 -9.05
CA SER A 450 11.19 -10.81 -9.98
C SER A 450 10.35 -11.86 -9.24
N ALA A 451 9.20 -12.25 -9.81
CA ALA A 451 8.39 -13.34 -9.26
C ALA A 451 9.20 -14.65 -9.11
N GLU A 452 10.24 -14.85 -9.93
CA GLU A 452 11.22 -15.94 -9.81
C GLU A 452 12.14 -15.78 -8.58
N GLU A 453 12.64 -14.58 -8.28
CA GLU A 453 13.43 -14.31 -7.07
C GLU A 453 12.59 -14.35 -5.79
N ALA A 454 11.33 -13.91 -5.86
CA ALA A 454 10.36 -14.01 -4.77
C ALA A 454 9.92 -15.47 -4.53
N ALA A 455 9.77 -16.27 -5.59
CA ALA A 455 9.51 -17.71 -5.51
C ALA A 455 10.76 -18.51 -5.06
N ALA A 456 11.97 -18.03 -5.36
CA ALA A 456 13.21 -18.55 -4.77
C ALA A 456 13.35 -18.15 -3.29
N ALA A 457 12.75 -17.02 -2.90
CA ALA A 457 12.64 -16.51 -1.55
C ALA A 457 11.37 -17.01 -0.82
N VAL A 458 11.00 -18.29 -0.99
CA VAL A 458 10.06 -18.94 -0.06
C VAL A 458 10.63 -18.75 1.36
N PRO A 459 9.91 -18.07 2.28
CA PRO A 459 10.32 -18.03 3.66
C PRO A 459 10.17 -19.46 4.18
N LYS A 460 11.29 -20.18 4.27
CA LYS A 460 11.32 -21.42 5.05
C LYS A 460 10.92 -21.05 6.48
N PRO A 461 10.12 -21.88 7.16
CA PRO A 461 9.65 -21.58 8.51
C PRO A 461 10.84 -21.25 9.42
N ASN A 462 10.92 -19.97 9.79
CA ASN A 462 11.71 -19.32 10.82
C ASN A 462 12.90 -20.16 11.35
N ASP A 463 14.03 -20.16 10.62
CA ASP A 463 15.28 -20.83 11.02
C ASP A 463 15.77 -20.33 12.39
N LEU A 464 15.39 -19.10 12.81
CA LEU A 464 15.67 -18.57 14.13
C LEU A 464 14.81 -19.22 15.23
N ALA A 465 13.51 -19.41 14.99
CA ALA A 465 12.64 -20.13 15.94
C ALA A 465 13.08 -21.58 16.13
N LEU A 466 13.54 -22.23 15.04
CA LEU A 466 14.08 -23.58 15.06
C LEU A 466 15.45 -23.65 15.77
N ALA A 467 16.31 -22.66 15.56
CA ALA A 467 17.58 -22.54 16.27
C ALA A 467 17.38 -22.32 17.78
N VAL A 468 16.43 -21.48 18.17
CA VAL A 468 16.05 -21.25 19.58
C VAL A 468 15.49 -22.53 20.21
N HIS A 469 14.67 -23.28 19.48
CA HIS A 469 14.14 -24.57 19.94
C HIS A 469 15.26 -25.61 20.17
N TYR A 470 16.19 -25.78 19.23
CA TYR A 470 17.32 -26.71 19.39
C TYR A 470 18.32 -26.28 20.46
N LEU A 471 18.47 -24.98 20.68
CA LEU A 471 19.27 -24.44 21.78
C LEU A 471 18.63 -24.79 23.12
N ARG A 472 17.30 -24.73 23.24
CA ARG A 472 16.54 -25.08 24.45
C ARG A 472 16.51 -26.58 24.75
N GLU A 473 16.46 -27.44 23.73
CA GLU A 473 16.37 -28.91 23.94
C GLU A 473 17.71 -29.60 24.20
N GLY A 474 18.86 -29.04 23.75
CA GLY A 474 20.15 -29.72 23.94
C GLY A 474 21.40 -28.86 23.82
N GLY A 475 21.25 -27.53 23.86
CA GLY A 475 22.36 -26.57 23.79
C GLY A 475 23.13 -26.58 22.47
N ILE A 476 24.28 -25.89 22.47
CA ILE A 476 25.09 -25.61 21.27
C ILE A 476 25.52 -26.88 20.52
N LYS A 477 25.72 -28.00 21.24
CA LYS A 477 26.09 -29.29 20.63
C LYS A 477 24.99 -29.87 19.75
N ASN A 478 23.72 -29.65 20.08
CA ASN A 478 22.59 -30.17 19.31
C ASN A 478 22.34 -29.32 18.06
N VAL A 479 22.50 -28.00 18.18
CA VAL A 479 22.44 -27.04 17.05
C VAL A 479 23.52 -27.37 16.02
N THR A 480 24.77 -27.59 16.46
CA THR A 480 25.90 -27.92 15.58
C THR A 480 25.77 -29.29 14.92
N ALA A 481 25.27 -30.31 15.64
CA ALA A 481 25.02 -31.65 15.08
C ALA A 481 23.94 -31.63 13.99
N LYS A 482 22.85 -30.87 14.18
CA LYS A 482 21.77 -30.74 13.21
C LYS A 482 22.18 -29.88 12.01
N ALA A 483 22.95 -28.81 12.22
CA ALA A 483 23.54 -28.00 11.16
C ALA A 483 24.49 -28.84 10.28
N ALA A 484 25.37 -29.66 10.88
CA ALA A 484 26.26 -30.55 10.17
C ALA A 484 25.50 -31.61 9.34
N GLY A 485 24.39 -32.16 9.87
CA GLY A 485 23.52 -33.08 9.13
C GLY A 485 22.75 -32.42 7.96
N ARG A 486 22.55 -31.10 7.99
CA ARG A 486 21.92 -30.32 6.91
C ARG A 486 22.94 -30.03 5.79
N VAL A 487 24.16 -29.64 6.15
CA VAL A 487 25.29 -29.47 5.22
C VAL A 487 25.60 -30.77 4.49
N ARG A 488 25.61 -31.91 5.20
CA ARG A 488 25.88 -33.22 4.60
C ARG A 488 24.80 -33.67 3.61
N ARG A 489 23.53 -33.30 3.82
CA ARG A 489 22.43 -33.55 2.87
C ARG A 489 22.47 -32.63 1.64
N LEU A 490 22.88 -31.38 1.82
CA LEU A 490 23.07 -30.43 0.72
C LEU A 490 24.27 -30.81 -0.16
N ALA A 491 25.32 -31.38 0.44
CA ALA A 491 26.44 -31.95 -0.30
C ALA A 491 26.03 -33.20 -1.09
N ALA A 492 25.25 -34.10 -0.49
CA ALA A 492 24.77 -35.32 -1.15
C ALA A 492 23.73 -35.07 -2.26
N GLY A 493 22.96 -33.98 -2.19
CA GLY A 493 22.01 -33.58 -3.25
C GLY A 493 22.67 -32.92 -4.47
N LYS A 494 23.97 -32.62 -4.44
CA LYS A 494 24.72 -31.99 -5.53
C LYS A 494 25.50 -32.97 -6.41
N GLU A 495 25.59 -34.25 -6.04
CA GLU A 495 26.28 -35.29 -6.82
C GLU A 495 25.33 -36.15 -7.69
N GLY A 496 24.04 -35.77 -7.78
CA GLY A 496 23.00 -36.52 -8.50
C GLY A 496 22.22 -35.70 -9.53
N ASN A 497 22.86 -34.74 -10.20
CA ASN A 497 22.31 -34.09 -11.40
C ASN A 497 23.41 -33.92 -12.45
#